data_AF-A0A7V0WBN3-F1
#
_entry.id   AF-A0A7V0WBN3-F1
#
_cell.length_a   1.000
_cell.length_b   1.000
_cell.length_c   1.000
_cell.angle_alpha   90.00
_cell.angle_beta   90.00
_cell.angle_gamma   90.00
#
_symmetry.space_group_name_H-M   'P 1'
#
loop_
_entity.id
_entity.type
_entity.pdbx_description
1 polymer ?
#
loop_
_entity_poly.entity_id
_entity_poly.type
_entity_poly.pdbx_seq_one_letter_code
_entity_poly.pdbx_strand_id
1 'polypeptide(L)' 'MLKKSTVGKFREILGGNNCWDSPEDVICYSYDAAYEEPVSPDIVVKPGNYDQIGKIIRLCAEENIPL' A
#
# COMPACT_ATOMS: atom_id res chain seq x y z
N MET A 1 6.09 -6.83 -6.85
CA MET A 1 5.99 -5.44 -7.35
C MET A 1 4.68 -5.25 -8.08
N LEU A 2 3.86 -4.33 -7.59
CA LEU A 2 2.58 -3.96 -8.19
C LEU A 2 2.76 -3.31 -9.57
N LYS A 3 1.73 -3.42 -10.40
CA LYS A 3 1.69 -2.75 -11.71
C LYS A 3 1.59 -1.23 -11.51
N LYS A 4 2.26 -0.45 -12.37
CA LYS A 4 2.17 1.04 -12.33
C LYS A 4 0.72 1.55 -12.39
N SER A 5 -0.16 0.86 -13.11
CA SER A 5 -1.58 1.17 -13.17
C SER A 5 -2.27 1.06 -11.81
N THR A 6 -1.94 0.03 -11.04
CA THR A 6 -2.48 -0.21 -9.70
C THR A 6 -2.02 0.86 -8.72
N VAL A 7 -0.72 1.19 -8.76
CA VAL A 7 -0.17 2.29 -7.95
C VAL A 7 -0.82 3.63 -8.30
N GLY A 8 -1.11 3.86 -9.59
CA GLY A 8 -1.89 5.02 -10.06
C GLY A 8 -3.27 5.12 -9.40
N LYS A 9 -4.01 4.00 -9.34
CA LYS A 9 -5.33 3.96 -8.68
C LYS A 9 -5.25 4.27 -7.19
N PHE A 10 -4.24 3.79 -6.48
CA PHE A 10 -4.02 4.16 -5.07
C PHE A 10 -3.79 5.67 -4.92
N ARG A 11 -2.95 6.27 -5.77
CA ARG A 11 -2.69 7.71 -5.78
C ARG A 11 -3.95 8.53 -6.09
N GLU A 12 -4.84 8.06 -6.95
CA GLU A 12 -6.13 8.70 -7.22
C GLU A 12 -7.07 8.68 -6.00
N ILE A 13 -7.09 7.58 -5.23
CA ILE A 13 -7.92 7.46 -4.02
C ILE A 13 -7.38 8.37 -2.90
N LEU A 14 -6.06 8.42 -2.72
CA LEU A 14 -5.40 8.92 -1.51
C LEU A 14 -4.76 10.31 -1.65
N GLY A 15 -4.47 10.72 -2.89
CA GLY A 15 -3.53 11.80 -3.17
C GLY A 15 -2.07 11.34 -3.14
N GLY A 16 -1.19 12.04 -3.86
CA GLY A 16 0.20 11.61 -4.09
C GLY A 16 1.05 11.42 -2.83
N ASN A 17 0.85 12.22 -1.78
CA ASN A 17 1.68 12.19 -0.57
C ASN A 17 1.37 11.02 0.37
N ASN A 18 0.28 10.28 0.12
CA ASN A 18 -0.22 9.21 0.98
C ASN A 18 -0.01 7.81 0.36
N CYS A 19 0.84 7.71 -0.66
CA CYS A 19 1.22 6.46 -1.32
C CYS A 19 2.75 6.37 -1.38
N TRP A 20 3.33 5.36 -0.74
CA TRP A 20 4.77 5.17 -0.67
C TRP A 20 5.15 3.83 -1.31
N ASP A 21 5.91 3.89 -2.39
CA ASP A 21 6.35 2.75 -3.19
C ASP A 21 7.86 2.78 -3.47
N SER A 22 8.61 3.69 -2.81
CA SER A 22 10.07 3.71 -2.86
C SER A 22 10.63 2.60 -1.97
N PRO A 23 11.77 1.98 -2.34
CA PRO A 23 12.44 0.98 -1.50
C PRO A 23 12.74 1.49 -0.08
N GLU A 24 13.09 2.76 0.05
CA GLU A 24 13.45 3.43 1.31
C GLU A 24 12.24 3.61 2.22
N ASP A 25 11.06 3.84 1.66
CA ASP A 25 9.84 3.97 2.44
C ASP A 25 9.30 2.60 2.87
N VAL A 26 9.18 1.65 1.94
CA VAL A 26 8.51 0.36 2.19
C VAL A 26 9.30 -0.55 3.13
N ILE A 27 10.63 -0.40 3.18
CA ILE A 27 11.46 -1.16 4.13
C ILE A 27 11.13 -0.84 5.59
N CYS A 28 10.63 0.37 5.88
CA CYS A 28 10.21 0.75 7.23
C CYS A 28 8.96 -0.02 7.70
N TYR A 29 8.26 -0.71 6.80
CA TYR A 29 7.03 -1.45 7.05
C TYR A 29 7.17 -2.95 6.76
N SER A 30 8.40 -3.45 6.60
CA SER A 30 8.67 -4.86 6.30
C SER A 30 8.86 -5.74 7.54
N TYR A 31 8.96 -5.13 8.73
CA TYR A 31 9.28 -5.79 9.97
C TYR A 31 8.43 -5.28 11.12
N ASP A 32 8.25 -6.13 12.12
CA ASP A 32 7.68 -5.81 13.42
C ASP A 32 8.58 -6.39 14.52
N ALA A 33 8.02 -6.70 15.69
CA ALA A 33 8.77 -7.33 16.77
C ALA A 33 9.01 -8.84 16.59
N ALA A 34 8.56 -9.44 15.47
CA ALA A 34 8.79 -10.84 15.15
C ALA A 34 10.26 -11.11 14.78
N TYR A 35 10.65 -12.37 14.96
CA TYR A 35 12.01 -12.85 14.68
C TYR A 35 12.22 -13.25 13.21
N GLU A 36 11.14 -13.40 12.45
CA GLU A 36 11.17 -13.82 11.04
C GLU A 36 11.92 -12.83 10.15
N GLU A 37 12.35 -13.29 8.97
CA GLU A 37 12.96 -12.41 7.99
C GLU A 37 11.95 -11.34 7.51
N PRO A 38 12.34 -10.05 7.47
CA PRO A 38 11.48 -8.99 6.98
C PRO A 38 11.07 -9.17 5.51
N VAL A 39 9.78 -8.97 5.22
CA VAL A 39 9.25 -9.05 3.85
C VAL A 39 8.66 -7.69 3.48
N SER A 40 9.33 -6.97 2.58
CA SER A 40 8.88 -5.65 2.16
C SER A 40 7.59 -5.72 1.35
N PRO A 41 6.59 -4.87 1.67
CA PRO A 41 5.40 -4.75 0.84
C PRO A 41 5.74 -4.03 -0.48
N ASP A 42 4.87 -4.20 -1.47
CA ASP A 42 5.00 -3.51 -2.76
C ASP A 42 4.62 -2.02 -2.67
N ILE A 43 3.77 -1.64 -1.70
CA ILE A 43 3.30 -0.28 -1.47
C ILE A 43 2.81 -0.14 -0.03
N VAL A 44 2.95 1.06 0.54
CA VAL A 44 2.31 1.47 1.79
C VAL A 44 1.38 2.64 1.53
N VAL A 45 0.16 2.56 2.06
CA VAL A 45 -0.89 3.59 1.87
C VAL A 45 -1.36 4.16 3.19
N LYS A 46 -1.57 5.48 3.24
CA LYS A 46 -2.02 6.19 4.45
C LYS A 46 -3.35 6.91 4.22
N PRO A 47 -4.50 6.24 4.41
CA PRO A 47 -5.81 6.89 4.26
C PRO A 47 -6.00 8.00 5.29
N GLY A 48 -6.55 9.13 4.85
CA GLY A 48 -6.89 10.29 5.69
C GLY A 48 -8.35 10.30 6.17
N ASN A 49 -9.20 9.40 5.65
CA ASN A 49 -10.60 9.27 6.08
C ASN A 49 -11.16 7.86 5.81
N TYR A 50 -12.35 7.59 6.37
CA TYR A 50 -13.02 6.28 6.25
C TYR A 50 -13.44 5.93 4.83
N ASP A 51 -13.83 6.90 4.00
CA ASP A 51 -14.23 6.64 2.61
C ASP A 51 -13.07 6.10 1.77
N GLN A 52 -11.85 6.58 2.02
CA GLN A 52 -10.65 6.08 1.37
C GLN A 52 -10.36 4.62 1.73
N ILE A 53 -10.59 4.22 2.99
CA ILE A 53 -10.41 2.83 3.43
C ILE A 53 -11.29 1.88 2.63
N GLY A 54 -12.59 2.20 2.49
CA GLY A 54 -13.52 1.37 1.72
C GLY A 54 -13.11 1.21 0.25
N LYS A 55 -12.62 2.29 -0.37
CA LYS A 55 -12.10 2.27 -1.75
C LYS A 55 -10.83 1.43 -1.88
N ILE A 56 -9.91 1.52 -0.92
CA ILE A 56 -8.68 0.71 -0.88
C ILE A 56 -9.01 -0.77 -0.77
N ILE A 57 -9.83 -1.17 0.21
CA ILE A 57 -10.21 -2.58 0.41
C ILE A 57 -10.85 -3.15 -0.85
N ARG A 58 -11.75 -2.38 -1.47
CA ARG A 58 -12.39 -2.77 -2.74
C ARG A 58 -11.37 -2.96 -3.86
N LEU A 59 -10.42 -2.03 -4.03
CA LEU A 59 -9.38 -2.13 -5.05
C LEU A 59 -8.49 -3.37 -4.82
N CYS A 60 -8.09 -3.65 -3.59
CA CYS A 60 -7.31 -4.84 -3.25
C CYS A 60 -8.07 -6.13 -3.58
N ALA A 61 -9.37 -6.18 -3.26
CA ALA A 61 -10.22 -7.33 -3.61
C ALA A 61 -10.37 -7.50 -5.14
N GLU A 62 -10.64 -6.42 -5.88
CA GLU A 62 -10.81 -6.45 -7.34
C GLU A 62 -9.53 -6.89 -8.08
N GLU A 63 -8.36 -6.53 -7.56
CA GLU A 63 -7.07 -6.85 -8.18
C GLU A 63 -6.35 -8.05 -7.53
N ASN A 64 -6.98 -8.71 -6.55
CA ASN A 64 -6.40 -9.82 -5.77
C ASN A 64 -5.06 -9.48 -5.11
N ILE A 65 -5.01 -8.30 -4.48
CA ILE A 65 -3.83 -7.82 -3.75
C ILE A 65 -4.02 -8.16 -2.26
N PRO A 66 -3.05 -8.82 -1.61
CA PRO A 66 -3.08 -9.00 -0.16
C PRO A 66 -2.93 -7.64 0.53
N LEU A 67 -3.76 -7.38 1.55
CA LEU A 67 -3.74 -6.18 2.38
C LEU A 67 -3.19 -6.53 3.76
#